data_AF-A0A182V0Q3-F1
#
_entry.id   AF-A0A182V0Q3-F1
#
_cell.length_a   1.000
_cell.length_b   1.000
_cell.length_c   1.000
_cell.angle_alpha   90.00
_cell.angle_beta   90.00
_cell.angle_gamma   90.00
#
_symmetry.space_group_name_H-M   'P 1'
#
loop_
_entity.id
_entity.type
_entity.pdbx_description
1 polymer ?
#
loop_
_entity_poly.entity_id
_entity_poly.type
_entity_poly.pdbx_seq_one_letter_code
_entity_poly.pdbx_strand_id
1 'polypeptide(L)'
;MSFTTFQTEVLERHNVYRARHSAQPLVLDAAICQYAQQWANYLASRNVMQHRTNNKYGENLYACFGKTNITVQEPVDSWYNEIKCYRFGAAQPSNFMQVGHFTQVVWKKSRRLGVGVAVQGKNVYVVCNYDPPGNFGNEYPANVTRSLSPAFMIPVPLKREVSKLATENKLQHRSSNKYGENLYACFGRANIEGKDAVDSWYSEVKNYAFGAADPGSNFPNVGHFTQVVWKGSQQLGVGIAAKGTSVFVVCNYDPPGNVYGQYAQHVSSR
;
A
#
# COMPACT_ATOMS: atom_id res chain seq x y z
N MET A 1 -2.37 1.87 -24.82
CA MET A 1 -1.28 2.80 -24.43
C MET A 1 -0.62 2.24 -23.18
N SER A 2 0.71 2.26 -23.10
CA SER A 2 1.45 1.92 -21.88
C SER A 2 1.65 3.17 -21.02
N PHE A 3 1.59 3.02 -19.70
CA PHE A 3 1.93 4.09 -18.76
C PHE A 3 3.45 4.25 -18.64
N THR A 4 3.92 5.46 -18.31
CA THR A 4 5.35 5.69 -18.07
C THR A 4 5.77 5.16 -16.70
N THR A 5 7.07 4.92 -16.51
CA THR A 5 7.64 4.50 -15.21
C THR A 5 7.27 5.46 -14.09
N PHE A 6 7.34 6.78 -14.34
CA PHE A 6 6.97 7.79 -13.35
C PHE A 6 5.49 7.67 -12.94
N GLN A 7 4.59 7.46 -13.91
CA GLN A 7 3.15 7.29 -13.62
C GLN A 7 2.90 6.03 -12.77
N THR A 8 3.54 4.91 -13.11
CA THR A 8 3.39 3.66 -12.35
C THR A 8 3.95 3.77 -10.93
N GLU A 9 5.12 4.40 -10.77
CA GLU A 9 5.73 4.60 -9.45
C GLU A 9 4.92 5.57 -8.57
N VAL A 10 4.35 6.63 -9.16
CA VAL A 10 3.41 7.52 -8.44
C VAL A 10 2.18 6.74 -7.98
N LEU A 11 1.58 5.90 -8.85
CA LEU A 11 0.45 5.05 -8.48
C LEU A 11 0.80 4.11 -7.31
N GLU A 12 1.93 3.42 -7.41
CA GLU A 12 2.40 2.50 -6.36
C GLU A 12 2.56 3.24 -5.02
N ARG A 13 3.16 4.42 -5.04
CA ARG A 13 3.35 5.23 -3.83
C ARG A 13 2.02 5.68 -3.21
N HIS A 14 1.04 6.08 -4.02
CA HIS A 14 -0.31 6.38 -3.54
C HIS A 14 -0.93 5.14 -2.87
N ASN A 15 -0.82 3.98 -3.51
CA ASN A 15 -1.45 2.76 -3.03
C ASN A 15 -0.84 2.23 -1.72
N VAL A 16 0.46 2.48 -1.48
CA VAL A 16 1.09 2.25 -0.16
C VAL A 16 0.38 3.07 0.93
N TYR A 17 0.14 4.36 0.69
CA TYR A 17 -0.54 5.22 1.66
C TYR A 17 -2.02 4.88 1.81
N ARG A 18 -2.72 4.62 0.71
CA ARG A 18 -4.13 4.25 0.74
C ARG A 18 -4.39 2.97 1.52
N ALA A 19 -3.50 1.97 1.42
CA ALA A 19 -3.57 0.76 2.22
C ALA A 19 -3.54 1.05 3.73
N ARG A 20 -2.69 1.98 4.18
CA ARG A 20 -2.65 2.43 5.59
C ARG A 20 -3.97 3.02 6.07
N HIS A 21 -4.79 3.54 5.16
CA HIS A 21 -6.07 4.17 5.45
C HIS A 21 -7.27 3.30 5.06
N SER A 22 -7.09 2.00 4.85
CA SER A 22 -8.18 1.09 4.42
C SER A 22 -8.93 1.61 3.18
N ALA A 23 -8.22 2.32 2.30
CA ALA A 23 -8.73 2.81 1.03
C ALA A 23 -8.32 1.85 -0.07
N GLN A 24 -9.26 1.50 -0.95
CA GLN A 24 -9.01 0.62 -2.10
C GLN A 24 -7.92 1.22 -3.00
N PRO A 25 -7.06 0.39 -3.62
CA PRO A 25 -6.03 0.89 -4.51
C PRO A 25 -6.65 1.65 -5.69
N LEU A 26 -5.99 2.72 -6.10
CA LEU A 26 -6.28 3.41 -7.36
C LEU A 26 -5.75 2.58 -8.53
N VAL A 27 -6.31 2.82 -9.71
CA VAL A 27 -5.78 2.39 -11.00
C VAL A 27 -5.45 3.59 -11.87
N LEU A 28 -4.42 3.50 -12.71
CA LEU A 28 -4.15 4.56 -13.68
C LEU A 28 -5.20 4.55 -14.79
N ASP A 29 -5.61 5.74 -15.22
CA ASP A 29 -6.50 5.93 -16.37
C ASP A 29 -5.79 6.79 -17.41
N ALA A 30 -5.69 6.28 -18.64
CA ALA A 30 -4.93 6.92 -19.71
C ALA A 30 -5.50 8.30 -20.09
N ALA A 31 -6.83 8.47 -20.08
CA ALA A 31 -7.45 9.75 -20.41
C ALA A 31 -7.23 10.77 -19.29
N ILE A 32 -7.26 10.34 -18.02
CA ILE A 32 -6.95 11.21 -16.89
C ILE A 32 -5.46 11.57 -16.88
N CYS A 33 -4.54 10.65 -17.22
CA CYS A 33 -3.12 10.95 -17.37
C CYS A 33 -2.86 12.00 -18.45
N GLN A 34 -3.51 11.88 -19.61
CA GLN A 34 -3.41 12.90 -20.66
C GLN A 34 -3.92 14.26 -20.17
N TYR A 35 -5.02 14.28 -19.43
CA TYR A 35 -5.59 15.50 -18.85
C TYR A 35 -4.65 16.15 -17.82
N ALA A 36 -4.04 15.34 -16.93
CA ALA A 36 -3.05 15.80 -15.97
C ALA A 36 -1.79 16.34 -16.67
N GLN A 37 -1.31 15.64 -17.71
CA GLN A 37 -0.13 16.05 -18.48
C GLN A 37 -0.33 17.38 -19.20
N GLN A 38 -1.51 17.61 -19.78
CA GLN A 38 -1.85 18.91 -20.38
C GLN A 38 -1.74 20.05 -19.35
N TRP A 39 -2.16 19.81 -18.11
CA TRP A 39 -2.06 20.82 -17.06
C TRP A 39 -0.63 21.02 -16.58
N ALA A 40 0.14 19.94 -16.40
CA ALA A 40 1.56 20.02 -16.05
C ALA A 40 2.33 20.87 -17.08
N ASN A 41 2.08 20.64 -18.38
CA ASN A 41 2.68 21.42 -19.46
C ASN A 41 2.26 22.91 -19.40
N TYR A 42 0.99 23.19 -19.11
CA TYR A 42 0.50 24.56 -18.95
C TYR A 42 1.22 25.29 -17.80
N LEU A 43 1.29 24.66 -16.61
CA LEU A 43 1.97 25.21 -15.43
C LEU A 43 3.45 25.49 -15.72
N ALA A 44 4.12 24.53 -16.37
CA ALA A 44 5.52 24.66 -16.77
C ALA A 44 5.76 25.80 -17.76
N SER A 45 4.91 25.92 -18.80
CA SER A 45 5.03 26.96 -19.83
C SER A 45 4.80 28.38 -19.30
N ARG A 46 3.98 28.52 -18.26
CA ARG A 46 3.63 29.79 -17.62
C ARG A 46 4.46 30.09 -16.38
N ASN A 47 5.19 29.10 -15.88
CA ASN A 47 5.92 29.15 -14.62
C ASN A 47 5.04 29.58 -13.43
N VAL A 48 3.87 28.95 -13.29
CA VAL A 48 2.88 29.23 -12.24
C VAL A 48 2.45 27.96 -11.52
N MET A 49 1.94 28.11 -10.29
CA MET A 49 1.29 27.04 -9.52
C MET A 49 -0.15 27.41 -9.24
N GLN A 50 -1.07 26.85 -10.02
CA GLN A 50 -2.50 27.10 -9.88
C GLN A 50 -3.32 25.88 -10.27
N HIS A 51 -4.43 25.68 -9.56
CA HIS A 51 -5.38 24.64 -9.91
C HIS A 51 -6.06 24.91 -11.25
N ARG A 52 -6.43 23.84 -11.94
CA ARG A 52 -7.17 23.91 -13.20
C ARG A 52 -8.56 24.51 -12.99
N THR A 53 -8.90 25.49 -13.80
CA THR A 53 -10.27 26.03 -13.85
C THR A 53 -11.20 25.01 -14.51
N ASN A 54 -12.42 24.86 -13.98
CA ASN A 54 -13.40 23.86 -14.45
C ASN A 54 -12.88 22.42 -14.43
N ASN A 55 -12.12 22.07 -13.39
CA ASN A 55 -11.62 20.72 -13.23
C ASN A 55 -12.76 19.75 -12.87
N LYS A 56 -12.91 18.70 -13.68
CA LYS A 56 -13.88 17.62 -13.45
C LYS A 56 -13.38 16.54 -12.48
N TYR A 57 -12.10 16.59 -12.12
CA TYR A 57 -11.43 15.64 -11.23
C TYR A 57 -10.97 16.33 -9.95
N GLY A 58 -10.63 15.52 -8.94
CA GLY A 58 -9.79 16.01 -7.83
C GLY A 58 -8.40 16.37 -8.34
N GLU A 59 -7.65 17.21 -7.64
CA GLU A 59 -6.33 17.64 -8.10
C GLU A 59 -5.36 17.91 -6.96
N ASN A 60 -4.16 17.33 -7.08
CA ASN A 60 -3.00 17.74 -6.30
C ASN A 60 -1.92 18.27 -7.25
N LEU A 61 -1.25 19.34 -6.82
CA LEU A 61 -0.16 19.96 -7.55
C LEU A 61 1.11 19.93 -6.71
N TYR A 62 2.25 19.77 -7.37
CA TYR A 62 3.55 19.89 -6.75
C TYR A 62 4.51 20.58 -7.71
N ALA A 63 5.37 21.45 -7.17
CA ALA A 63 6.46 22.05 -7.92
C ALA A 63 7.76 21.96 -7.14
N CYS A 64 8.85 21.71 -7.86
CA CYS A 64 10.21 21.80 -7.34
C CYS A 64 11.02 22.75 -8.24
N PHE A 65 11.60 23.79 -7.65
CA PHE A 65 12.43 24.77 -8.34
C PHE A 65 13.91 24.50 -8.08
N GLY A 66 14.77 24.72 -9.08
CA GLY A 66 16.21 24.47 -9.02
C GLY A 66 16.65 23.04 -9.31
N LYS A 67 15.75 22.14 -9.73
CA LYS A 67 16.04 20.74 -10.11
C LYS A 67 15.38 20.37 -11.45
N THR A 68 16.00 19.48 -12.20
CA THR A 68 15.43 18.92 -13.45
C THR A 68 14.83 17.53 -13.26
N ASN A 69 15.27 16.82 -12.22
CA ASN A 69 14.83 15.47 -11.90
C ASN A 69 14.36 15.44 -10.44
N ILE A 70 13.26 14.74 -10.20
CA ILE A 70 12.71 14.46 -8.88
C ILE A 70 12.41 12.97 -8.77
N THR A 71 12.41 12.46 -7.55
CA THR A 71 11.85 11.13 -7.26
C THR A 71 10.33 11.21 -7.06
N VAL A 72 9.61 10.09 -7.20
CA VAL A 72 8.14 10.08 -6.96
C VAL A 72 7.78 10.33 -5.50
N GLN A 73 8.70 10.08 -4.57
CA GLN A 73 8.52 10.32 -3.14
C GLN A 73 8.41 11.82 -2.86
N GLU A 74 9.14 12.68 -3.58
CA GLU A 74 9.11 14.12 -3.36
C GLU A 74 7.68 14.72 -3.41
N PRO A 75 6.87 14.52 -4.47
CA PRO A 75 5.49 15.00 -4.48
C PRO A 75 4.56 14.21 -3.54
N VAL A 76 4.56 12.87 -3.63
CA VAL A 76 3.53 12.06 -2.97
C VAL A 76 3.69 12.06 -1.44
N ASP A 77 4.93 12.04 -0.94
CA ASP A 77 5.20 12.10 0.50
C ASP A 77 4.92 13.49 1.05
N SER A 78 5.22 14.55 0.29
CA SER A 78 4.88 15.92 0.67
C SER A 78 3.37 16.07 0.87
N TRP A 79 2.57 15.58 -0.09
CA TRP A 79 1.11 15.61 0.02
C TRP A 79 0.61 14.77 1.20
N TYR A 80 1.14 13.56 1.39
CA TYR A 80 0.72 12.69 2.49
C TYR A 80 1.10 13.25 3.87
N ASN A 81 2.24 13.93 4.00
CA ASN A 81 2.74 14.48 5.26
C ASN A 81 1.82 15.52 5.91
N GLU A 82 0.89 16.09 5.15
CA GLU A 82 -0.20 16.93 5.67
C GLU A 82 -1.11 16.21 6.69
N ILE A 83 -1.07 14.87 6.75
CA ILE A 83 -1.71 14.07 7.80
C ILE A 83 -1.39 14.59 9.22
N LYS A 84 -0.19 15.16 9.43
CA LYS A 84 0.25 15.73 10.71
C LYS A 84 -0.65 16.88 11.18
N CYS A 85 -1.30 17.58 10.25
CA CYS A 85 -2.21 18.69 10.53
C CYS A 85 -3.69 18.26 10.51
N TYR A 86 -3.99 17.01 10.14
CA TYR A 86 -5.36 16.54 9.95
C TYR A 86 -6.00 16.04 11.26
N ARG A 87 -7.20 16.52 11.55
CA ARG A 87 -8.01 16.08 12.69
C ARG A 87 -9.09 15.11 12.23
N PHE A 88 -8.89 13.82 12.52
CA PHE A 88 -9.82 12.75 12.14
C PHE A 88 -11.17 12.87 12.85
N GLY A 89 -12.25 12.49 12.13
CA GLY A 89 -13.62 12.45 12.64
C GLY A 89 -14.40 13.75 12.50
N ALA A 90 -13.75 14.86 12.15
CA ALA A 90 -14.44 16.11 11.85
C ALA A 90 -15.20 16.03 10.51
N ALA A 91 -16.38 16.66 10.44
CA ALA A 91 -17.17 16.73 9.22
C ALA A 91 -16.43 17.46 8.08
N GLN A 92 -15.58 18.43 8.44
CA GLN A 92 -14.70 19.17 7.54
C GLN A 92 -13.39 19.60 8.24
N PRO A 93 -12.30 19.79 7.49
CA PRO A 93 -11.05 20.29 8.04
C PRO A 93 -11.15 21.77 8.42
N SER A 94 -10.55 22.16 9.54
CA SER A 94 -10.51 23.56 9.99
C SER A 94 -9.62 24.46 9.12
N ASN A 95 -8.65 23.87 8.41
CA ASN A 95 -7.80 24.57 7.46
C ASN A 95 -7.53 23.66 6.26
N PHE A 96 -8.33 23.80 5.21
CA PHE A 96 -8.22 22.99 4.00
C PHE A 96 -6.86 23.14 3.32
N MET A 97 -6.25 24.33 3.33
CA MET A 97 -4.97 24.59 2.67
C MET A 97 -3.80 23.79 3.25
N GLN A 98 -3.93 23.27 4.48
CA GLN A 98 -2.90 22.46 5.12
C GLN A 98 -3.12 20.95 4.97
N VAL A 99 -4.28 20.50 4.48
CA VAL A 99 -4.67 19.07 4.49
C VAL A 99 -5.33 18.58 3.21
N GLY A 100 -5.59 19.48 2.26
CA GLY A 100 -6.32 19.18 1.04
C GLY A 100 -5.63 18.12 0.17
N HIS A 101 -4.30 18.11 0.13
CA HIS A 101 -3.57 17.14 -0.66
C HIS A 101 -3.60 15.75 -0.01
N PHE A 102 -3.35 15.68 1.31
CA PHE A 102 -3.42 14.40 2.05
C PHE A 102 -4.81 13.77 1.92
N THR A 103 -5.85 14.55 2.18
CA THR A 103 -7.23 14.07 2.17
C THR A 103 -7.62 13.53 0.79
N GLN A 104 -7.13 14.13 -0.29
CA GLN A 104 -7.32 13.63 -1.64
C GLN A 104 -6.55 12.32 -1.92
N VAL A 105 -5.28 12.20 -1.48
CA VAL A 105 -4.46 10.98 -1.66
C VAL A 105 -5.18 9.76 -1.08
N VAL A 106 -5.74 9.89 0.14
CA VAL A 106 -6.36 8.78 0.86
C VAL A 106 -7.88 8.68 0.68
N TRP A 107 -8.48 9.54 -0.16
CA TRP A 107 -9.93 9.60 -0.32
C TRP A 107 -10.51 8.25 -0.76
N LYS A 108 -11.30 7.61 0.12
CA LYS A 108 -11.78 6.24 -0.10
C LYS A 108 -12.64 6.08 -1.34
N LYS A 109 -13.43 7.07 -1.75
CA LYS A 109 -14.29 6.97 -2.94
C LYS A 109 -13.53 7.10 -4.27
N SER A 110 -12.35 7.71 -4.30
CA SER A 110 -11.56 7.80 -5.54
C SER A 110 -11.10 6.40 -5.99
N ARG A 111 -11.13 6.16 -7.30
CA ARG A 111 -10.86 4.86 -7.94
C ARG A 111 -9.77 4.96 -9.00
N ARG A 112 -9.70 6.08 -9.72
CA ARG A 112 -8.77 6.27 -10.84
C ARG A 112 -7.84 7.44 -10.56
N LEU A 113 -6.63 7.33 -11.08
CA LEU A 113 -5.57 8.32 -10.99
C LEU A 113 -5.08 8.67 -12.39
N GLY A 114 -4.88 9.95 -12.66
CA GLY A 114 -4.09 10.43 -13.78
C GLY A 114 -2.89 11.22 -13.29
N VAL A 115 -1.74 11.02 -13.91
CA VAL A 115 -0.48 11.64 -13.49
C VAL A 115 0.18 12.31 -14.69
N GLY A 116 0.53 13.59 -14.52
CA GLY A 116 1.28 14.39 -15.48
C GLY A 116 2.52 14.98 -14.83
N VAL A 117 3.61 15.07 -15.60
CA VAL A 117 4.87 15.69 -15.16
C VAL A 117 5.49 16.50 -16.29
N ALA A 118 5.90 17.73 -16.00
CA ALA A 118 6.55 18.61 -16.97
C ALA A 118 7.78 19.27 -16.34
N VAL A 119 8.81 19.50 -17.15
CA VAL A 119 10.05 20.17 -16.74
C VAL A 119 10.27 21.37 -17.65
N GLN A 120 10.48 22.55 -17.06
CA GLN A 120 10.86 23.77 -17.78
C GLN A 120 12.10 24.36 -17.13
N GLY A 121 13.22 24.39 -17.85
CA GLY A 121 14.50 24.81 -17.28
C GLY A 121 14.89 23.92 -16.09
N LYS A 122 15.00 24.50 -14.89
CA LYS A 122 15.25 23.78 -13.63
C LYS A 122 14.01 23.70 -12.75
N ASN A 123 12.82 23.70 -13.34
CA ASN A 123 11.56 23.66 -12.59
C ASN A 123 10.76 22.43 -13.01
N VAL A 124 10.37 21.60 -12.05
CA VAL A 124 9.53 20.42 -12.26
C VAL A 124 8.13 20.69 -11.72
N TYR A 125 7.12 20.30 -12.49
CA TYR A 125 5.70 20.43 -12.16
C TYR A 125 5.03 19.06 -12.26
N VAL A 126 4.37 18.64 -11.18
CA VAL A 126 3.61 17.38 -11.12
C VAL A 126 2.15 17.68 -10.86
N VAL A 127 1.27 17.02 -11.62
CA VAL A 127 -0.17 17.10 -11.49
C VAL A 127 -0.71 15.69 -11.31
N CYS A 128 -1.50 15.47 -10.25
CA CYS A 128 -2.28 14.25 -10.06
C CYS A 128 -3.76 14.57 -10.08
N ASN A 129 -4.53 13.91 -10.93
CA ASN A 129 -5.98 14.03 -10.99
C ASN A 129 -6.68 12.75 -10.53
N TYR A 130 -7.79 12.89 -9.78
CA TYR A 130 -8.46 11.79 -9.09
C TYR A 130 -9.93 11.69 -9.49
N ASP A 131 -10.41 10.47 -9.75
CA ASP A 131 -11.79 10.21 -10.14
C ASP A 131 -12.40 9.03 -9.35
N PRO A 132 -13.58 9.17 -8.73
CA PRO A 132 -14.27 10.44 -8.48
C PRO A 132 -13.43 11.43 -7.66
N PRO A 133 -13.70 12.75 -7.77
CA PRO A 133 -13.06 13.78 -6.95
C PRO A 133 -13.23 13.51 -5.45
N GLY A 134 -12.24 13.95 -4.67
CA GLY A 134 -12.31 13.96 -3.21
C GLY A 134 -12.70 15.32 -2.64
N ASN A 135 -12.51 15.47 -1.33
CA ASN A 135 -12.62 16.75 -0.62
C ASN A 135 -14.03 17.38 -0.64
N PHE A 136 -15.06 16.54 -0.69
CA PHE A 136 -16.43 16.99 -0.53
C PHE A 136 -16.78 17.21 0.94
N GLY A 137 -17.36 18.38 1.23
CA GLY A 137 -17.82 18.73 2.57
C GLY A 137 -18.76 17.68 3.16
N ASN A 138 -18.64 17.42 4.45
CA ASN A 138 -19.41 16.42 5.21
C ASN A 138 -19.13 14.95 4.84
N GLU A 139 -18.29 14.68 3.86
CA GLU A 139 -17.91 13.31 3.48
C GLU A 139 -16.57 12.84 4.08
N TYR A 140 -15.85 13.73 4.76
CA TYR A 140 -14.51 13.47 5.30
C TYR A 140 -14.45 12.27 6.27
N PRO A 141 -15.35 12.09 7.26
CA PRO A 141 -15.28 10.95 8.17
C PRO A 141 -15.38 9.59 7.48
N ALA A 142 -16.18 9.50 6.41
CA ALA A 142 -16.36 8.28 5.64
C ALA A 142 -15.19 8.00 4.68
N ASN A 143 -14.50 9.05 4.22
CA ASN A 143 -13.49 8.94 3.16
C ASN A 143 -12.05 9.07 3.63
N VAL A 144 -11.81 9.61 4.83
CA VAL A 144 -10.47 9.84 5.38
C VAL A 144 -10.43 9.22 6.78
N THR A 145 -10.23 7.90 6.81
CA THR A 145 -10.13 7.17 8.08
C THR A 145 -8.74 7.26 8.68
N ARG A 146 -8.62 7.05 9.98
CA ARG A 146 -7.30 7.00 10.65
C ARG A 146 -6.38 6.01 9.94
N SER A 147 -5.09 6.33 9.94
CA SER A 147 -4.09 5.32 9.61
C SER A 147 -4.31 4.15 10.56
N LEU A 148 -4.32 2.94 10.02
CA LEU A 148 -4.05 1.76 10.81
C LEU A 148 -2.77 2.05 11.60
N SER A 149 -2.79 1.85 12.92
CA SER A 149 -1.66 2.13 13.80
C SER A 149 -0.36 1.52 13.23
N PRO A 150 0.83 2.03 13.60
CA PRO A 150 2.12 1.77 12.90
C PRO A 150 2.63 0.32 12.85
N ALA A 151 1.79 -0.67 13.11
CA ALA A 151 2.08 -2.09 12.99
C ALA A 151 2.03 -2.61 11.53
N PHE A 152 2.02 -1.76 10.49
CA PHE A 152 2.01 -2.23 9.10
C PHE A 152 2.73 -1.31 8.09
N MET A 153 3.60 -1.94 7.30
CA MET A 153 4.17 -1.55 5.99
C MET A 153 5.53 -0.82 5.95
N ILE A 154 6.58 -1.52 6.40
CA ILE A 154 7.89 -1.47 5.75
C ILE A 154 8.01 -2.74 4.89
N PRO A 155 8.18 -2.64 3.56
CA PRO A 155 8.38 -3.82 2.71
C PRO A 155 9.72 -4.48 3.05
N VAL A 156 9.67 -5.70 3.59
CA VAL A 156 10.85 -6.57 3.67
C VAL A 156 11.21 -7.01 2.24
N PRO A 157 12.47 -6.88 1.78
CA PRO A 157 12.86 -7.28 0.43
C PRO A 157 12.67 -8.79 0.20
N LEU A 158 11.68 -9.18 -0.61
CA LEU A 158 11.33 -10.60 -0.87
C LEU A 158 11.43 -11.03 -2.35
N LYS A 159 11.65 -10.09 -3.29
CA LYS A 159 11.56 -10.36 -4.73
C LYS A 159 12.51 -11.45 -5.23
N ARG A 160 13.75 -11.50 -4.71
CA ARG A 160 14.74 -12.54 -5.10
C ARG A 160 14.39 -13.92 -4.53
N GLU A 161 13.74 -13.95 -3.37
CA GLU A 161 13.48 -15.17 -2.61
C GLU A 161 12.29 -15.94 -3.16
N VAL A 162 11.17 -15.25 -3.41
CA VAL A 162 9.99 -15.89 -3.99
C VAL A 162 10.24 -16.42 -5.41
N SER A 163 11.12 -15.74 -6.16
CA SER A 163 11.57 -16.18 -7.49
C SER A 163 12.39 -17.48 -7.43
N LYS A 164 13.17 -17.70 -6.36
CA LYS A 164 13.94 -18.93 -6.16
C LYS A 164 13.03 -20.13 -5.88
N LEU A 165 12.05 -19.98 -4.99
CA LEU A 165 11.07 -21.04 -4.69
C LEU A 165 10.29 -21.46 -5.95
N ALA A 166 9.85 -20.50 -6.75
CA ALA A 166 9.18 -20.78 -8.01
C ALA A 166 10.09 -21.49 -9.01
N THR A 167 11.37 -21.11 -9.10
CA THR A 167 12.34 -21.74 -10.01
C THR A 167 12.59 -23.20 -9.62
N GLU A 168 12.82 -23.46 -8.33
CA GLU A 168 13.14 -24.78 -7.76
C GLU A 168 11.91 -25.69 -7.63
N ASN A 169 10.69 -25.14 -7.71
CA ASN A 169 9.42 -25.85 -7.49
C ASN A 169 9.40 -26.59 -6.14
N LYS A 170 10.00 -25.99 -5.11
CA LYS A 170 10.09 -26.53 -3.75
C LYS A 170 9.62 -25.47 -2.77
N LEU A 171 8.74 -25.86 -1.85
CA LEU A 171 8.28 -25.01 -0.76
C LEU A 171 9.01 -25.44 0.51
N GLN A 172 9.99 -24.64 0.92
CA GLN A 172 10.78 -24.90 2.11
C GLN A 172 11.04 -23.59 2.84
N HIS A 173 10.88 -23.62 4.15
CA HIS A 173 11.27 -22.51 5.01
C HIS A 173 12.78 -22.29 4.97
N ARG A 174 13.20 -21.04 5.21
CA ARG A 174 14.63 -20.72 5.36
C ARG A 174 15.17 -21.37 6.63
N SER A 175 16.35 -21.99 6.52
CA SER A 175 17.06 -22.60 7.66
C SER A 175 17.58 -21.57 8.67
N SER A 176 17.88 -20.35 8.22
CA SER A 176 18.11 -19.19 9.09
C SER A 176 17.27 -18.01 8.61
N ASN A 177 16.37 -17.55 9.47
CA ASN A 177 15.49 -16.44 9.17
C ASN A 177 15.38 -15.53 10.39
N LYS A 178 15.72 -14.25 10.21
CA LYS A 178 15.51 -13.23 11.24
C LYS A 178 14.06 -12.77 11.34
N TYR A 179 13.20 -13.20 10.41
CA TYR A 179 11.79 -12.88 10.33
C TYR A 179 10.92 -14.11 10.61
N GLY A 180 9.66 -13.89 10.99
CA GLY A 180 8.63 -14.92 10.89
C GLY A 180 8.34 -15.20 9.41
N GLU A 181 7.87 -16.39 9.06
CA GLU A 181 7.62 -16.76 7.66
C GLU A 181 6.40 -17.65 7.51
N ASN A 182 5.53 -17.28 6.57
CA ASN A 182 4.47 -18.16 6.07
C ASN A 182 4.67 -18.40 4.58
N LEU A 183 4.43 -19.65 4.16
CA LEU A 183 4.53 -20.09 2.78
C LEU A 183 3.20 -20.64 2.31
N TYR A 184 2.86 -20.38 1.06
CA TYR A 184 1.68 -20.96 0.41
C TYR A 184 1.99 -21.30 -1.04
N ALA A 185 1.50 -22.44 -1.51
CA ALA A 185 1.55 -22.82 -2.91
C ALA A 185 0.18 -23.29 -3.38
N CYS A 186 -0.16 -22.90 -4.61
CA CYS A 186 -1.31 -23.41 -5.33
C CYS A 186 -0.83 -23.98 -6.66
N PHE A 187 -1.32 -25.15 -7.04
CA PHE A 187 -0.97 -25.83 -8.29
C PHE A 187 -2.22 -25.94 -9.17
N GLY A 188 -2.07 -25.73 -10.49
CA GLY A 188 -3.19 -25.84 -11.43
C GLY A 188 -4.09 -24.61 -11.50
N ARG A 189 -3.71 -23.48 -10.89
CA ARG A 189 -4.41 -22.18 -11.00
C ARG A 189 -3.43 -21.08 -11.36
N ALA A 190 -3.67 -20.42 -12.50
CA ALA A 190 -2.79 -19.36 -13.00
C ALA A 190 -2.92 -18.04 -12.21
N ASN A 191 -4.07 -17.81 -11.56
CA ASN A 191 -4.34 -16.60 -10.80
C ASN A 191 -4.84 -16.98 -9.40
N ILE A 192 -4.19 -16.43 -8.37
CA ILE A 192 -4.65 -16.46 -6.99
C ILE A 192 -4.75 -15.03 -6.48
N GLU A 193 -5.65 -14.79 -5.53
CA GLU A 193 -5.69 -13.55 -4.78
C GLU A 193 -4.86 -13.69 -3.49
N GLY A 194 -4.36 -12.57 -2.96
CA GLY A 194 -3.66 -12.57 -1.68
C GLY A 194 -4.50 -13.17 -0.53
N LYS A 195 -5.84 -13.07 -0.62
CA LYS A 195 -6.75 -13.69 0.34
C LYS A 195 -6.66 -15.21 0.35
N ASP A 196 -6.34 -15.88 -0.76
CA ASP A 196 -6.35 -17.34 -0.81
C ASP A 196 -5.27 -17.94 0.11
N ALA A 197 -4.09 -17.31 0.15
CA ALA A 197 -3.02 -17.68 1.06
C ALA A 197 -3.41 -17.40 2.53
N VAL A 198 -3.98 -16.22 2.80
CA VAL A 198 -4.38 -15.81 4.15
C VAL A 198 -5.51 -16.68 4.69
N ASP A 199 -6.53 -16.98 3.88
CA ASP A 199 -7.65 -17.86 4.22
C ASP A 199 -7.12 -19.28 4.55
N SER A 200 -6.17 -19.78 3.75
CA SER A 200 -5.52 -21.07 4.00
C SER A 200 -4.81 -21.09 5.35
N TRP A 201 -3.94 -20.11 5.63
CA TRP A 201 -3.21 -20.02 6.90
C TRP A 201 -4.16 -19.82 8.08
N TYR A 202 -5.16 -18.97 7.95
CA TYR A 202 -6.11 -18.68 9.02
C TYR A 202 -7.01 -19.88 9.36
N SER A 203 -7.28 -20.76 8.39
CA SER A 203 -8.13 -21.95 8.59
C SER A 203 -7.60 -22.91 9.66
N GLU A 204 -6.32 -22.82 10.02
CA GLU A 204 -5.69 -23.56 11.11
C GLU A 204 -6.24 -23.19 12.50
N VAL A 205 -6.93 -22.05 12.65
CA VAL A 205 -7.58 -21.64 13.90
C VAL A 205 -8.46 -22.73 14.51
N LYS A 206 -9.09 -23.57 13.67
CA LYS A 206 -9.92 -24.71 14.09
C LYS A 206 -9.14 -25.76 14.90
N ASN A 207 -7.82 -25.80 14.74
CA ASN A 207 -6.91 -26.72 15.42
C ASN A 207 -6.20 -26.07 16.61
N TYR A 208 -6.43 -24.76 16.88
CA TYR A 208 -5.73 -24.00 17.89
C TYR A 208 -6.50 -23.94 19.21
N ALA A 209 -5.82 -24.25 20.32
CA ALA A 209 -6.36 -24.12 21.66
C ALA A 209 -5.88 -22.80 22.29
N PHE A 210 -6.80 -21.84 22.46
CA PHE A 210 -6.49 -20.54 23.07
C PHE A 210 -6.14 -20.66 24.56
N GLY A 211 -5.26 -19.78 25.03
CA GLY A 211 -4.84 -19.72 26.43
C GLY A 211 -3.75 -20.73 26.83
N ALA A 212 -3.40 -21.67 25.94
CA ALA A 212 -2.24 -22.54 26.15
C ALA A 212 -0.93 -21.72 26.09
N ALA A 213 0.06 -22.12 26.90
CA ALA A 213 1.37 -21.48 26.92
C ALA A 213 2.09 -21.65 25.56
N ASP A 214 1.97 -22.84 24.96
CA ASP A 214 2.60 -23.21 23.69
C ASP A 214 1.77 -24.27 22.93
N PRO A 215 1.83 -24.31 21.59
CA PRO A 215 1.17 -25.34 20.77
C PRO A 215 1.88 -26.69 20.80
N GLY A 216 3.11 -26.77 21.32
CA GLY A 216 3.88 -28.02 21.45
C GLY A 216 4.00 -28.77 20.13
N SER A 217 3.74 -30.09 20.17
CA SER A 217 3.77 -30.96 18.99
C SER A 217 2.73 -30.62 17.92
N ASN A 218 1.72 -29.82 18.25
CA ASN A 218 0.69 -29.38 17.29
C ASN A 218 1.13 -28.16 16.46
N PHE A 219 2.32 -27.58 16.73
CA PHE A 219 2.84 -26.41 15.99
C PHE A 219 2.73 -26.52 14.46
N PRO A 220 3.03 -27.66 13.81
CA PRO A 220 2.91 -27.78 12.36
C PRO A 220 1.49 -27.55 11.80
N ASN A 221 0.44 -27.66 12.62
CA ASN A 221 -0.95 -27.50 12.21
C ASN A 221 -1.55 -26.13 12.57
N VAL A 222 -0.80 -25.27 13.26
CA VAL A 222 -1.28 -23.98 13.78
C VAL A 222 -0.32 -22.82 13.58
N GLY A 223 0.93 -23.11 13.20
CA GLY A 223 2.03 -22.15 13.14
C GLY A 223 1.78 -21.00 12.16
N HIS A 224 1.07 -21.25 11.05
CA HIS A 224 0.76 -20.18 10.10
C HIS A 224 -0.30 -19.25 10.67
N PHE A 225 -1.36 -19.82 11.25
CA PHE A 225 -2.40 -19.03 11.92
C PHE A 225 -1.82 -18.19 13.05
N THR A 226 -1.05 -18.80 13.96
CA THR A 226 -0.49 -18.08 15.11
C THR A 226 0.42 -16.94 14.68
N GLN A 227 1.18 -17.12 13.59
CA GLN A 227 1.98 -16.04 13.02
C GLN A 227 1.12 -14.93 12.39
N VAL A 228 0.04 -15.26 11.68
CA VAL A 228 -0.87 -14.28 11.06
C VAL A 228 -1.50 -13.36 12.11
N VAL A 229 -1.86 -13.90 13.27
CA VAL A 229 -2.54 -13.14 14.34
C VAL A 229 -1.60 -12.66 15.45
N TRP A 230 -0.28 -12.86 15.29
CA TRP A 230 0.70 -12.55 16.33
C TRP A 230 0.75 -11.04 16.59
N LYS A 231 0.25 -10.60 17.76
CA LYS A 231 0.21 -9.17 18.14
C LYS A 231 1.57 -8.47 18.10
N GLY A 232 2.66 -9.23 18.26
CA GLY A 232 4.01 -8.69 18.32
C GLY A 232 4.64 -8.41 16.96
N SER A 233 4.06 -8.93 15.86
CA SER A 233 4.58 -8.74 14.51
C SER A 233 4.01 -7.44 13.94
N GLN A 234 4.90 -6.53 13.54
CA GLN A 234 4.58 -5.12 13.24
C GLN A 234 4.91 -4.71 11.81
N GLN A 235 5.50 -5.61 11.04
CA GLN A 235 5.85 -5.37 9.64
C GLN A 235 5.59 -6.65 8.85
N LEU A 236 5.14 -6.48 7.62
CA LEU A 236 4.84 -7.55 6.68
C LEU A 236 5.53 -7.27 5.35
N GLY A 237 6.31 -8.22 4.86
CA GLY A 237 6.70 -8.30 3.46
C GLY A 237 5.93 -9.41 2.78
N VAL A 238 5.47 -9.19 1.53
CA VAL A 238 4.83 -10.24 0.72
C VAL A 238 5.55 -10.37 -0.62
N GLY A 239 5.89 -11.59 -1.02
CA GLY A 239 6.38 -11.93 -2.34
C GLY A 239 5.46 -12.95 -3.01
N ILE A 240 5.21 -12.79 -4.31
CA ILE A 240 4.46 -13.74 -5.14
C ILE A 240 5.28 -14.08 -6.38
N ALA A 241 5.35 -15.35 -6.75
CA ALA A 241 5.92 -15.79 -8.02
C ALA A 241 5.09 -16.93 -8.62
N ALA A 242 5.14 -17.06 -9.95
CA ALA A 242 4.46 -18.10 -10.67
C ALA A 242 5.42 -18.85 -11.59
N LYS A 243 5.20 -20.15 -11.77
CA LYS A 243 5.86 -21.01 -12.76
C LYS A 243 4.80 -21.91 -13.40
N GLY A 244 4.46 -21.63 -14.66
CA GLY A 244 3.35 -22.32 -15.32
C GLY A 244 2.02 -22.04 -14.60
N THR A 245 1.33 -23.10 -14.19
CA THR A 245 0.07 -23.01 -13.41
C THR A 245 0.29 -23.10 -11.89
N SER A 246 1.54 -23.04 -11.45
CA SER A 246 1.91 -23.04 -10.04
C SER A 246 2.15 -21.62 -9.56
N VAL A 247 1.56 -21.24 -8.43
CA VAL A 247 1.80 -19.95 -7.77
C VAL A 247 2.33 -20.19 -6.36
N PHE A 248 3.33 -19.41 -5.98
CA PHE A 248 4.01 -19.45 -4.69
C PHE A 248 3.90 -18.07 -4.02
N VAL A 249 3.55 -18.07 -2.73
CA VAL A 249 3.44 -16.88 -1.89
C VAL A 249 4.34 -17.04 -0.67
N VAL A 250 5.09 -15.99 -0.35
CA VAL A 250 5.92 -15.87 0.84
C VAL A 250 5.52 -14.63 1.60
N CYS A 251 5.27 -14.77 2.90
CA CYS A 251 5.06 -13.65 3.81
C CYS A 251 6.13 -13.64 4.89
N ASN A 252 6.79 -12.50 5.09
CA ASN A 252 7.73 -12.28 6.20
C ASN A 252 7.12 -11.35 7.25
N TYR A 253 7.35 -11.67 8.52
CA TYR A 253 6.84 -10.94 9.68
C TYR A 253 7.99 -10.42 10.54
N ASP A 254 7.96 -9.14 10.91
CA ASP A 254 8.99 -8.52 11.77
C ASP A 254 8.37 -7.64 12.87
N PRO A 255 8.71 -7.80 14.16
CA PRO A 255 9.44 -8.93 14.73
C PRO A 255 8.81 -10.30 14.44
N PRO A 256 9.59 -11.40 14.44
CA PRO A 256 9.06 -12.75 14.24
C PRO A 256 8.04 -13.09 15.34
N GLY A 257 6.97 -13.78 14.95
CA GLY A 257 6.02 -14.39 15.88
C GLY A 257 6.43 -15.80 16.27
N ASN A 258 5.47 -16.56 16.81
CA ASN A 258 5.66 -17.96 17.20
C ASN A 258 6.79 -18.17 18.23
N VAL A 259 7.00 -17.17 19.09
CA VAL A 259 8.01 -17.23 20.16
C VAL A 259 7.52 -18.12 21.28
N TYR A 260 8.31 -19.13 21.63
CA TYR A 260 7.99 -20.10 22.69
C TYR A 260 7.73 -19.38 24.03
N GLY A 261 6.66 -19.79 24.71
CA GLY A 261 6.18 -19.21 25.97
C GLY A 261 5.42 -17.89 25.85
N GLN A 262 5.22 -17.36 24.64
CA GLN A 262 4.55 -16.06 24.43
C GLN A 262 3.17 -16.16 23.78
N TYR A 263 2.70 -17.36 23.42
CA TYR A 263 1.47 -17.53 22.65
C TYR A 263 0.22 -16.96 23.34
N ALA A 264 0.02 -17.22 24.63
CA ALA A 264 -1.16 -16.76 25.36
C ALA A 264 -1.32 -15.23 25.36
N GLN A 265 -0.21 -14.48 25.27
CA GLN A 265 -0.23 -13.01 25.24
C GLN A 265 -0.46 -12.47 23.82
N HIS A 266 0.07 -13.18 22.82
CA HIS A 266 0.12 -12.72 21.44
C HIS A 266 -0.95 -13.32 20.52
N VAL A 267 -1.64 -14.39 20.94
CA VAL A 267 -2.69 -15.07 20.19
C VAL A 267 -3.94 -15.19 21.09
N SER A 268 -4.92 -14.31 20.88
CA SER A 268 -6.14 -14.27 21.68
C SER A 268 -7.37 -14.67 20.86
N SER A 269 -8.29 -15.42 21.47
CA SER A 269 -9.67 -15.51 21.00
C SER A 269 -10.26 -14.11 21.10
N ARG A 270 -10.84 -13.60 20.02
CA ARG A 270 -11.42 -12.24 19.99
C ARG A 270 -12.31 -11.95 21.18
#